data_AF-A0A840VMD8-F1
#
_entry.id   AF-A0A840VMD8-F1
#
_cell.length_a   1.000
_cell.length_b   1.000
_cell.length_c   1.000
_cell.angle_alpha   90.00
_cell.angle_beta   90.00
_cell.angle_gamma   90.00
#
_symmetry.space_group_name_H-M   'P 1'
#
loop_
_entity.id
_entity.type
_entity.pdbx_description
1 polymer ?
#
loop_
_entity_poly.entity_id
_entity_poly.type
_entity_poly.pdbx_seq_one_letter_code
_entity_poly.pdbx_strand_id
1 'polypeptide(L)'
;MPKSKLGKAIRYAANQWQRMEVYLGDGRVEIDNNLVENAIWPTRLGDKNWLFIGCRQAGQKAAILYTIVENCRRLSIDTLEYHEDVLTRLPAMKTSEVDLLVPGKWLQAQQGKRARKAA
;
A
#
# COMPACT_ATOMS: atom_id res chain seq x y z
N MET A 1 -2.42 6.94 39.68
CA MET A 1 -3.52 7.05 38.69
C MET A 1 -4.21 5.70 38.52
N PRO A 2 -5.52 5.64 38.21
CA PRO A 2 -6.32 4.42 38.32
C PRO A 2 -5.93 3.38 37.26
N LYS A 3 -5.88 2.09 37.64
CA LYS A 3 -5.62 0.95 36.74
C LYS A 3 -6.83 0.58 35.85
N SER A 4 -7.87 1.42 35.82
CA SER A 4 -9.11 1.17 35.06
C SER A 4 -8.87 1.20 33.54
N LYS A 5 -9.75 0.55 32.76
CA LYS A 5 -9.67 0.57 31.29
C LYS A 5 -9.68 2.00 30.74
N LEU A 6 -10.52 2.87 31.31
CA LEU A 6 -10.58 4.29 30.96
C LEU A 6 -9.25 5.01 31.28
N GLY A 7 -8.69 4.78 32.48
CA GLY A 7 -7.42 5.38 32.87
C GLY A 7 -6.24 4.96 31.98
N LYS A 8 -6.27 3.73 31.44
CA LYS A 8 -5.30 3.26 30.44
C LYS A 8 -5.49 3.95 29.09
N ALA A 9 -6.72 4.08 28.60
CA ALA A 9 -7.02 4.73 27.33
C ALA A 9 -6.62 6.22 27.33
N ILE A 10 -6.94 6.94 28.40
CA ILE A 10 -6.54 8.36 28.56
C ILE A 10 -5.01 8.48 28.55
N ARG A 11 -4.29 7.62 29.29
CA ARG A 11 -2.82 7.64 29.30
C ARG A 11 -2.23 7.33 27.94
N TYR A 12 -2.81 6.37 27.22
CA TYR A 12 -2.39 6.04 25.86
C TYR A 12 -2.55 7.23 24.91
N ALA A 13 -3.72 7.89 24.93
CA ALA A 13 -3.97 9.07 24.12
C ALA A 13 -3.00 10.22 24.46
N ALA A 14 -2.79 10.49 25.75
CA ALA A 14 -1.83 11.51 26.21
C ALA A 14 -0.39 11.21 25.74
N ASN A 15 0.04 9.96 25.78
CA ASN A 15 1.37 9.56 25.30
C ASN A 15 1.52 9.70 23.77
N GLN A 16 0.41 9.66 23.03
CA GLN A 16 0.42 9.78 21.57
C GLN A 16 0.21 11.23 21.09
N TRP A 17 -0.06 12.18 22.00
CA TRP A 17 -0.45 13.56 21.67
C TRP A 17 0.50 14.24 20.68
N GLN A 18 1.81 14.19 20.92
CA GLN A 18 2.81 14.78 20.02
C GLN A 18 2.75 14.22 18.59
N ARG A 19 2.36 12.96 18.42
CA ARG A 19 2.21 12.34 17.09
C ARG A 19 0.90 12.76 16.42
N MET A 20 -0.13 13.06 17.21
CA MET A 20 -1.40 13.57 16.69
C MET A 20 -1.28 15.03 16.26
N GLU A 21 -0.32 15.81 16.76
CA GLU A 21 -0.12 17.21 16.39
C GLU A 21 0.72 17.41 15.12
N VAL A 22 1.28 16.36 14.52
CA VAL A 22 2.19 16.47 13.36
C VAL A 22 1.55 17.23 12.18
N TYR A 23 0.25 17.06 11.96
CA TYR A 23 -0.47 17.76 10.89
C TYR A 23 -0.49 19.28 11.07
N LEU A 24 -0.30 19.79 12.29
CA LEU A 24 -0.21 21.24 12.56
C LEU A 24 1.09 21.83 12.01
N GLY A 25 2.15 21.02 11.90
CA GLY A 25 3.45 21.43 11.37
C GLY A 25 3.67 21.10 9.89
N ASP A 26 2.93 20.15 9.34
CA ASP A 26 3.06 19.69 7.94
C ASP A 26 1.68 19.48 7.31
N GLY A 27 1.26 20.42 6.46
CA GLY A 27 -0.02 20.38 5.75
C GLY A 27 -0.16 19.27 4.70
N ARG A 28 0.89 18.47 4.47
CA ARG A 28 0.80 17.25 3.65
C ARG A 28 0.25 16.05 4.42
N VAL A 29 0.19 16.16 5.75
CA VAL A 29 -0.29 15.10 6.64
C VAL A 29 -1.74 15.41 7.02
N GLU A 30 -2.62 14.44 6.80
CA GLU A 30 -4.03 14.54 7.21
C GLU A 30 -4.16 14.46 8.73
N ILE A 31 -5.21 15.06 9.28
CA ILE A 31 -5.53 15.02 10.72
C ILE A 31 -5.86 13.61 11.20
N ASP A 32 -6.37 12.76 10.30
CA ASP A 32 -6.75 11.39 10.57
C ASP A 32 -5.96 10.39 9.69
N ASN A 33 -5.99 9.12 10.09
CA ASN A 33 -5.34 8.03 9.39
C ASN A 33 -6.30 7.23 8.51
N ASN A 34 -7.50 7.74 8.21
CA ASN A 34 -8.57 6.99 7.56
C ASN A 34 -8.13 6.44 6.19
N LEU A 35 -7.33 7.20 5.43
CA LEU A 35 -6.77 6.74 4.16
C LEU A 35 -5.87 5.51 4.32
N VAL A 36 -5.08 5.46 5.40
CA VAL A 36 -4.19 4.33 5.70
C VAL A 36 -5.01 3.13 6.18
N GLU A 37 -5.98 3.36 7.07
CA GLU A 37 -6.86 2.29 7.55
C GLU A 37 -7.63 1.66 6.39
N ASN A 38 -8.24 2.48 5.53
CA ASN A 38 -8.96 2.00 4.34
C ASN A 38 -8.07 1.20 3.39
N ALA A 39 -6.78 1.54 3.27
CA ALA A 39 -5.84 0.77 2.47
C ALA A 39 -5.50 -0.60 3.10
N ILE A 40 -5.57 -0.73 4.43
CA ILE A 40 -5.27 -1.98 5.16
C ILE A 40 -6.52 -2.86 5.34
N TRP A 41 -7.71 -2.27 5.34
CA TRP A 41 -8.99 -2.97 5.51
C TRP A 41 -9.18 -4.19 4.59
N PRO A 42 -8.87 -4.13 3.28
CA PRO A 42 -8.98 -5.28 2.40
C PRO A 42 -8.15 -6.49 2.86
N THR A 43 -6.95 -6.25 3.40
CA THR A 43 -6.10 -7.32 3.95
C THR A 43 -6.74 -7.94 5.18
N ARG A 44 -7.31 -7.14 6.08
CA ARG A 44 -8.00 -7.64 7.28
C ARG A 44 -9.26 -8.43 6.95
N LEU A 45 -10.02 -8.00 5.95
CA LEU A 45 -11.20 -8.73 5.49
C LEU A 45 -10.80 -10.04 4.81
N GLY A 46 -9.74 -9.99 4.00
CA GLY A 46 -9.15 -11.13 3.32
C GLY A 46 -8.63 -12.20 4.27
N ASP A 47 -7.98 -11.81 5.37
CA ASP A 47 -7.47 -12.71 6.41
C ASP A 47 -8.57 -13.58 7.04
N LYS A 48 -9.79 -13.05 7.17
CA LYS A 48 -10.94 -13.83 7.62
C LYS A 48 -11.48 -14.82 6.57
N ASN A 49 -11.19 -14.57 5.29
CA ASN A 49 -11.75 -15.30 4.16
C ASN A 49 -10.76 -16.29 3.52
N TRP A 50 -9.46 -16.16 3.76
CA TRP A 50 -8.44 -17.03 3.14
C TRP A 50 -7.99 -18.12 4.12
N LEU A 51 -8.24 -19.37 3.72
CA LEU A 51 -7.90 -20.59 4.47
C LEU A 51 -6.39 -20.77 4.74
N PHE A 52 -5.51 -20.01 4.05
CA PHE A 52 -4.06 -20.24 4.03
C PHE A 52 -3.21 -19.09 4.58
N ILE A 53 -3.80 -18.00 5.12
CA ILE A 53 -3.04 -17.06 5.95
C ILE A 53 -2.88 -17.65 7.35
N GLY A 54 -2.08 -18.71 7.46
CA GLY A 54 -1.78 -19.37 8.73
C GLY A 54 -0.31 -19.31 9.13
N CYS A 55 0.58 -18.90 8.23
CA CYS A 55 2.02 -18.87 8.45
C CYS A 55 2.64 -17.51 8.14
N ARG A 56 3.73 -17.17 8.84
CA ARG A 56 4.45 -15.90 8.70
C ARG A 56 4.87 -15.60 7.25
N GLN A 57 5.30 -16.62 6.51
CA GLN A 57 5.72 -16.49 5.12
C GLN A 57 4.54 -16.13 4.20
N ALA A 58 3.36 -16.72 4.41
CA ALA A 58 2.15 -16.39 3.65
C ALA A 58 1.72 -14.94 3.91
N GLY A 59 1.76 -14.49 5.18
CA GLY A 59 1.46 -13.11 5.53
C GLY A 59 2.39 -12.10 4.85
N GLN A 60 3.69 -12.38 4.79
CA GLN A 60 4.65 -11.51 4.10
C GLN A 60 4.36 -11.43 2.59
N LYS A 61 4.09 -12.57 1.94
CA LYS A 61 3.75 -12.60 0.51
C LYS A 61 2.45 -11.84 0.21
N ALA A 62 1.43 -12.01 1.05
CA ALA A 62 0.18 -11.27 0.95
C ALA A 62 0.43 -9.76 1.08
N ALA A 63 1.21 -9.34 2.08
CA ALA A 63 1.53 -7.92 2.28
C ALA A 63 2.23 -7.30 1.06
N ILE A 64 3.15 -8.03 0.42
CA ILE A 64 3.80 -7.59 -0.83
C ILE A 64 2.75 -7.41 -1.94
N LEU A 65 1.88 -8.41 -2.14
CA LEU A 65 0.85 -8.37 -3.18
C LEU A 65 -0.12 -7.19 -2.98
N TYR A 66 -0.63 -7.00 -1.75
CA TYR A 66 -1.50 -5.88 -1.41
C TYR A 66 -0.83 -4.54 -1.59
N THR A 67 0.46 -4.44 -1.26
CA THR A 67 1.23 -3.22 -1.49
C THR A 67 1.27 -2.89 -2.98
N ILE A 68 1.51 -3.87 -3.86
CA ILE A 68 1.52 -3.64 -5.32
C ILE A 68 0.15 -3.20 -5.82
N VAL A 69 -0.92 -3.92 -5.44
CA VAL A 69 -2.30 -3.59 -5.83
C VAL A 69 -2.70 -2.19 -5.37
N GLU A 70 -2.40 -1.84 -4.13
CA GLU A 70 -2.72 -0.51 -3.58
C GLU A 70 -1.92 0.61 -4.26
N ASN A 71 -0.66 0.35 -4.64
CA ASN A 71 0.12 1.30 -5.45
C ASN A 71 -0.51 1.51 -6.83
N CYS A 72 -0.96 0.44 -7.51
CA CYS A 72 -1.68 0.56 -8.77
C CYS A 72 -2.95 1.39 -8.61
N ARG A 73 -3.75 1.12 -7.57
CA ARG A 73 -4.98 1.86 -7.27
C ARG A 73 -4.73 3.35 -7.01
N ARG A 74 -3.69 3.68 -6.25
CA ARG A 74 -3.28 5.07 -5.95
C ARG A 74 -2.83 5.84 -7.18
N LEU A 75 -2.24 5.16 -8.15
CA LEU A 75 -1.81 5.74 -9.42
C LEU A 75 -2.88 5.67 -10.52
N SER A 76 -4.09 5.19 -10.19
CA SER A 76 -5.18 4.97 -11.15
C SER A 76 -4.78 4.05 -12.32
N ILE A 77 -3.93 3.07 -12.04
CA ILE A 77 -3.49 2.04 -12.99
C ILE A 77 -4.47 0.88 -12.93
N ASP A 78 -4.89 0.37 -14.10
CA ASP A 78 -5.61 -0.90 -14.17
C ASP A 78 -4.73 -2.02 -13.63
N THR A 79 -5.18 -2.64 -12.54
CA THR A 79 -4.38 -3.62 -11.82
C THR A 79 -4.18 -4.90 -12.63
N LEU A 80 -5.14 -5.27 -13.47
CA LEU A 80 -5.04 -6.43 -14.35
C LEU A 80 -4.04 -6.15 -15.47
N GLU A 81 -4.16 -5.01 -16.17
CA GLU A 81 -3.23 -4.60 -17.25
C GLU A 81 -1.79 -4.59 -16.74
N TYR A 82 -1.56 -4.05 -15.54
CA TYR A 82 -0.25 -4.02 -14.92
C TYR A 82 0.30 -5.43 -14.64
N HIS A 83 -0.49 -6.31 -14.00
CA HIS A 83 -0.01 -7.65 -13.66
C HIS A 83 0.23 -8.50 -14.91
N GLU A 84 -0.61 -8.38 -15.93
CA GLU A 84 -0.44 -9.08 -17.20
C GLU A 84 0.88 -8.69 -17.89
N ASP A 85 1.18 -7.38 -18.02
CA ASP A 85 2.44 -6.92 -18.61
C ASP A 85 3.65 -7.35 -17.77
N VAL A 86 3.58 -7.16 -16.45
CA VAL A 86 4.69 -7.47 -15.54
C VAL A 86 4.99 -8.96 -15.52
N LEU A 87 3.99 -9.82 -15.35
CA LEU A 87 4.18 -11.28 -15.31
C LEU A 87 4.63 -11.84 -16.66
N THR A 88 4.23 -11.22 -17.77
CA THR A 88 4.69 -11.60 -19.11
C THR A 88 6.16 -11.23 -19.34
N ARG A 89 6.61 -10.09 -18.82
CA ARG A 89 7.98 -9.58 -19.03
C ARG A 89 9.00 -10.15 -18.05
N LEU A 90 8.58 -10.47 -16.83
CA LEU A 90 9.48 -10.95 -15.76
C LEU A 90 10.39 -12.13 -16.16
N PRO A 91 9.90 -13.19 -16.84
CA PRO A 91 10.73 -14.34 -17.21
C PRO A 91 11.87 -14.00 -18.19
N ALA A 92 11.70 -12.98 -19.02
CA ALA A 92 12.66 -12.59 -20.06
C ALA A 92 13.58 -11.44 -19.62
N MET A 93 13.36 -10.87 -18.43
CA MET A 93 14.03 -9.65 -17.97
C MET A 93 15.22 -9.97 -17.05
N LYS A 94 16.23 -9.11 -17.07
CA LYS A 94 17.35 -9.21 -16.11
C LYS A 94 16.89 -8.70 -14.74
N THR A 95 17.42 -9.28 -13.67
CA THR A 95 17.12 -8.83 -12.30
C THR A 95 17.42 -7.35 -12.06
N SER A 96 18.42 -6.79 -12.76
CA SER A 96 18.78 -5.37 -12.68
C SER A 96 17.71 -4.42 -13.25
N GLU A 97 16.77 -4.93 -14.04
CA GLU A 97 15.75 -4.13 -14.74
C GLU A 97 14.39 -4.16 -14.03
N VAL A 98 14.23 -4.99 -12.98
CA VAL A 98 12.97 -5.17 -12.24
C VAL A 98 12.48 -3.85 -11.63
N ASP A 99 13.39 -2.95 -11.25
CA ASP A 99 13.06 -1.63 -10.73
C ASP A 99 12.24 -0.79 -11.71
N LEU A 100 12.30 -1.06 -13.02
CA LEU A 100 11.51 -0.38 -14.05
C LEU A 100 10.04 -0.82 -14.04
N LEU A 101 9.74 -1.98 -13.46
CA LEU A 101 8.40 -2.55 -13.40
C LEU A 101 7.58 -2.05 -12.21
N VAL A 102 8.18 -1.27 -11.29
CA VAL A 102 7.43 -0.66 -10.19
C VAL A 102 6.29 0.22 -10.77
N PRO A 103 5.06 0.18 -10.21
CA PRO A 103 3.87 0.78 -10.83
C PRO A 103 4.05 2.23 -11.32
N GLY A 104 4.75 3.06 -10.55
CA GLY A 104 5.03 4.45 -10.94
C GLY A 104 5.89 4.59 -12.20
N LYS A 105 6.96 3.80 -12.34
CA LYS A 105 7.83 3.84 -13.52
C LYS A 105 7.18 3.13 -14.71
N TRP A 106 6.44 2.06 -14.45
CA TRP A 106 5.64 1.37 -15.45
C TRP A 106 4.63 2.33 -16.12
N LEU A 107 3.92 3.13 -15.31
CA LEU A 107 2.97 4.12 -15.82
C LEU A 107 3.64 5.17 -16.71
N GLN A 108 4.79 5.71 -16.29
CA GLN A 108 5.56 6.67 -17.11
C GLN A 108 5.97 6.08 -18.46
N ALA A 109 6.42 4.82 -18.48
CA ALA A 109 6.76 4.13 -19.71
C ALA A 109 5.54 3.92 -20.63
N GLN A 110 4.38 3.60 -20.05
CA GLN A 110 3.14 3.40 -20.80
C GLN A 110 2.60 4.70 -21.39
N GLN A 111 2.69 5.81 -20.67
CA GLN A 111 2.35 7.14 -21.17
C GLN A 111 3.26 7.56 -22.33
N GLY A 112 4.57 7.31 -22.23
CA GLY A 112 5.52 7.55 -23.32
C GLY A 112 5.22 6.74 -24.59
N LYS A 113 4.81 5.47 -24.45
CA LYS A 113 4.38 4.63 -25.58
C LYS A 113 3.10 5.15 -26.23
N ARG A 114 2.10 5.54 -25.43
CA ARG A 114 0.82 6.07 -25.93
C ARG A 114 1.03 7.40 -26.66
N ALA A 115 1.88 8.29 -26.14
CA ALA A 115 2.24 9.55 -26.80
C ALA A 115 2.92 9.34 -28.17
N ARG A 116 3.85 8.37 -28.27
CA ARG A 116 4.53 8.04 -29.54
C ARG A 116 3.62 7.41 -30.59
N LYS A 117 2.55 6.73 -30.18
CA LYS A 117 1.58 6.11 -31.10
C LYS A 117 0.57 7.12 -31.65
N ALA A 118 0.40 8.26 -30.99
CA ALA A 118 -0.53 9.33 -31.37
C ALA A 118 0.12 10.45 -32.20
N ALA A 119 1.45 10.43 -32.35
CA ALA A 119 2.23 11.32 -33.20
C ALA A 119 2.54 10.63 -34.54
#